data_AF-A0A818KFA9-F1
#
_entry.id   AF-A0A818KFA9-F1
#
_cell.length_a   1.000
_cell.length_b   1.000
_cell.length_c   1.000
_cell.angle_alpha   90.00
_cell.angle_beta   90.00
_cell.angle_gamma   90.00
#
_symmetry.space_group_name_H-M   'P 1'
#
loop_
_entity.id
_entity.type
_entity.pdbx_description
1 polymer ?
#
loop_
_entity_poly.entity_id
_entity_poly.type
_entity_poly.pdbx_seq_one_letter_code
_entity_poly.pdbx_strand_id
1 'polypeptide(L)'
;DQQRAAYIFRDNRLKALAWTAFHAFNKGCFLVHAGQESEQTKTSSLFEKDWLDCKNIYPLEEFIRQLIQIKKNPIIQSNDANLTITHHSPCIVVVWQTESDRQGLIGLFNVSQSNTDQKYVQFDNLPDGQYQNLLSNLSIKGMPQCESSMVTVSDNGKIPVPLVATVLHYFGFLLQPKMFYSELFDFDYKGM
;
A
#
# COMPACT_ATOMS: atom_id res chain seq x y z
N ASP A 1 -14.25 -4.92 18.31
CA ASP A 1 -14.81 -6.23 17.92
C ASP A 1 -13.77 -7.18 17.34
N GLN A 2 -12.82 -6.71 16.53
CA GLN A 2 -11.76 -7.55 15.95
C GLN A 2 -10.41 -7.39 16.64
N GLN A 3 -9.51 -8.36 16.44
CA GLN A 3 -8.11 -8.24 16.86
C GLN A 3 -7.42 -7.06 16.16
N ARG A 4 -6.52 -6.38 16.87
CA ARG A 4 -5.77 -5.25 16.30
C ARG A 4 -4.73 -5.72 15.30
N ALA A 5 -4.48 -4.92 14.26
CA ALA A 5 -3.47 -5.23 13.24
C ALA A 5 -2.07 -5.49 13.84
N ALA A 6 -1.65 -4.67 14.82
CA ALA A 6 -0.36 -4.86 15.49
C ALA A 6 -0.28 -6.18 16.30
N TYR A 7 -1.41 -6.74 16.74
CA TYR A 7 -1.45 -8.07 17.35
C TYR A 7 -1.35 -9.18 16.31
N ILE A 8 -2.13 -9.08 15.23
CA ILE A 8 -2.14 -10.07 14.14
C ILE A 8 -0.75 -10.20 13.50
N PHE A 9 -0.04 -9.08 13.35
CA PHE A 9 1.29 -9.01 12.73
C PHE A 9 2.42 -8.80 13.75
N ARG A 10 2.24 -9.20 15.01
CA ARG A 10 3.23 -8.98 16.07
C ARG A 10 4.62 -9.55 15.78
N ASP A 11 4.68 -10.61 14.98
CA ASP A 11 5.93 -11.28 14.61
C ASP A 11 6.65 -10.58 13.45
N ASN A 12 5.98 -9.65 12.75
CA ASN A 12 6.57 -8.89 11.65
C ASN A 12 5.90 -7.51 11.47
N ARG A 13 6.54 -6.47 12.02
CA ARG A 13 6.11 -5.08 11.91
C ARG A 13 6.06 -4.58 10.45
N LEU A 14 7.00 -4.97 9.60
CA LEU A 14 7.05 -4.54 8.19
C LEU A 14 5.80 -5.01 7.44
N LYS A 15 5.36 -6.24 7.72
CA LYS A 15 4.12 -6.80 7.19
C LYS A 15 2.90 -5.96 7.59
N ALA A 16 2.81 -5.54 8.86
CA ALA A 16 1.74 -4.67 9.34
C ALA A 16 1.68 -3.33 8.58
N LEU A 17 2.84 -2.73 8.35
CA LEU A 17 2.96 -1.47 7.61
C LEU A 17 2.58 -1.64 6.14
N ALA A 18 3.05 -2.69 5.48
CA ALA A 18 2.72 -2.98 4.09
C ALA A 18 1.20 -3.18 3.90
N TRP A 19 0.54 -3.93 4.80
CA TRP A 19 -0.92 -4.09 4.79
C TRP A 19 -1.66 -2.78 5.03
N THR A 20 -1.16 -1.94 5.93
CA THR A 20 -1.76 -0.63 6.21
C THR A 20 -1.63 0.31 5.00
N ALA A 21 -0.48 0.32 4.32
CA ALA A 21 -0.27 1.10 3.11
C ALA A 21 -1.15 0.62 1.95
N PHE A 22 -1.27 -0.70 1.76
CA PHE A 22 -2.16 -1.28 0.76
C PHE A 22 -3.63 -0.92 1.02
N HIS A 23 -4.07 -1.00 2.28
CA HIS A 23 -5.42 -0.60 2.68
C HIS A 23 -5.70 0.89 2.37
N ALA A 24 -4.74 1.78 2.66
CA ALA A 24 -4.89 3.19 2.30
C ALA A 24 -4.98 3.40 0.78
N PHE A 25 -4.20 2.66 -0.02
CA PHE A 25 -4.16 2.82 -1.47
C PHE A 25 -5.38 2.24 -2.21
N ASN A 26 -6.11 1.31 -1.61
CA ASN A 26 -7.31 0.71 -2.20
C ASN A 26 -8.45 1.72 -2.44
N LYS A 27 -9.43 1.35 -3.26
CA LYS A 27 -10.65 2.16 -3.47
C LYS A 27 -11.52 2.16 -2.21
N GLY A 28 -12.12 3.31 -1.89
CA GLY A 28 -13.02 3.47 -0.73
C GLY A 28 -12.39 4.17 0.48
N CYS A 29 -13.06 4.14 1.63
CA CYS A 29 -12.61 4.83 2.84
C CYS A 29 -11.39 4.15 3.49
N PHE A 30 -10.48 4.95 4.07
CA PHE A 30 -9.36 4.44 4.86
C PHE A 30 -9.68 4.53 6.35
N LEU A 31 -10.08 3.40 6.95
CA LEU A 31 -10.38 3.32 8.37
C LEU A 31 -9.08 3.17 9.19
N VAL A 32 -8.92 4.04 10.19
CA VAL A 32 -7.86 3.94 11.21
C VAL A 32 -8.53 3.79 12.57
N HIS A 33 -8.29 2.65 13.24
CA HIS A 33 -8.87 2.40 14.55
C HIS A 33 -8.08 3.17 15.62
N ALA A 34 -8.75 3.82 16.58
CA ALA A 34 -8.09 4.56 17.66
C ALA A 34 -7.04 3.68 18.39
N GLY A 35 -5.80 4.17 18.49
CA GLY A 35 -4.64 3.45 19.01
C GLY A 35 -3.86 2.63 17.98
N GLN A 36 -4.29 2.56 16.71
CA GLN A 36 -3.51 1.93 15.64
C GLN A 36 -2.23 2.73 15.35
N GLU A 37 -2.34 4.06 15.40
CA GLU A 37 -1.24 5.02 15.35
C GLU A 37 -0.18 4.82 16.45
N SER A 38 -0.59 4.21 17.57
CA SER A 38 0.23 3.83 18.73
C SER A 38 0.66 2.36 18.71
N GLU A 39 0.40 1.61 17.63
CA GLU A 39 0.71 0.17 17.54
C GLU A 39 0.08 -0.68 18.66
N GLN A 40 -1.09 -0.26 19.17
CA GLN A 40 -1.79 -0.98 20.24
C GLN A 40 -2.09 -2.43 19.80
N THR A 41 -1.81 -3.38 20.67
CA THR A 41 -2.06 -4.82 20.44
C THR A 41 -3.30 -5.34 21.16
N LYS A 42 -3.69 -4.70 22.26
CA LYS A 42 -4.85 -5.12 23.06
C LYS A 42 -6.17 -4.80 22.35
N THR A 43 -6.99 -5.82 22.09
CA THR A 43 -8.38 -5.62 21.68
C THR A 43 -9.17 -5.02 22.83
N SER A 44 -9.85 -3.90 22.56
CA SER A 44 -10.62 -3.18 23.59
C SER A 44 -11.86 -3.98 24.02
N SER A 45 -12.11 -4.07 25.32
CA SER A 45 -13.34 -4.66 25.87
C SER A 45 -14.57 -3.82 25.48
N LEU A 46 -15.69 -4.49 25.22
CA LEU A 46 -16.99 -3.85 24.96
C LEU A 46 -17.84 -3.68 26.22
N PHE A 47 -17.51 -4.41 27.30
CA PHE A 47 -18.35 -4.51 28.50
C PHE A 47 -17.72 -3.86 29.72
N GLU A 48 -16.39 -3.79 29.75
CA GLU A 48 -15.63 -3.24 30.86
C GLU A 48 -14.86 -2.00 30.42
N LYS A 49 -14.61 -1.12 31.39
CA LYS A 49 -13.82 0.08 31.16
C LYS A 49 -12.39 -0.28 30.79
N ASP A 50 -12.03 -0.07 29.54
CA ASP A 50 -10.73 -0.42 28.98
C ASP A 50 -10.08 0.80 28.34
N TRP A 51 -9.19 1.44 29.10
CA TRP A 51 -8.49 2.64 28.64
C TRP A 51 -7.45 2.30 27.59
N LEU A 52 -7.37 3.11 26.53
CA LEU A 52 -6.26 3.09 25.62
C LEU A 52 -5.04 3.69 26.31
N ASP A 53 -3.95 2.94 26.40
CA ASP A 53 -2.67 3.40 26.95
C ASP A 53 -1.95 4.29 25.92
N CYS A 54 -2.44 5.51 25.74
CA CYS A 54 -1.85 6.52 24.88
C CYS A 54 -0.78 7.29 25.66
N LYS A 55 0.42 6.72 25.85
CA LYS A 55 1.55 7.38 26.55
C LYS A 55 2.15 8.60 25.81
N ASN A 56 1.38 9.31 24.98
CA ASN A 56 1.86 10.34 24.04
C ASN A 56 2.95 9.83 23.08
N ILE A 57 2.84 8.58 22.63
CA ILE A 57 3.76 8.00 21.65
C ILE A 57 2.93 7.49 20.46
N TYR A 58 3.09 8.15 19.31
CA TYR A 58 2.42 7.83 18.05
C TYR A 58 3.48 7.50 16.99
N PRO A 59 4.13 6.31 17.07
CA PRO A 59 5.23 5.94 16.19
C PRO A 59 4.82 5.88 14.71
N LEU A 60 3.52 5.77 14.41
CA LEU A 60 2.98 5.70 13.05
C LEU A 60 2.27 6.99 12.61
N GLU A 61 2.32 8.08 13.37
CA GLU A 61 1.62 9.33 13.02
C GLU A 61 2.03 9.85 11.64
N GLU A 62 3.33 10.01 11.42
CA GLU A 62 3.88 10.47 10.14
C GLU A 62 3.52 9.53 8.99
N PHE A 63 3.57 8.22 9.25
CA PHE A 63 3.20 7.20 8.29
C PHE A 63 1.73 7.30 7.87
N ILE A 64 0.81 7.34 8.83
CA ILE A 64 -0.62 7.49 8.57
C ILE A 64 -0.91 8.84 7.88
N ARG A 65 -0.22 9.90 8.27
CA ARG A 65 -0.37 11.22 7.64
C ARG A 65 0.00 11.19 6.15
N GLN A 66 1.11 10.56 5.79
CA GLN A 66 1.50 10.39 4.38
C GLN A 66 0.49 9.53 3.60
N LEU A 67 0.01 8.44 4.19
CA LEU A 67 -1.04 7.62 3.59
C LEU A 67 -2.32 8.41 3.31
N ILE A 68 -2.70 9.32 4.21
CA ILE A 68 -3.83 10.24 4.00
C ILE A 68 -3.56 11.22 2.86
N GLN A 69 -2.33 11.74 2.71
CA GLN A 69 -1.98 12.61 1.58
C GLN A 69 -2.07 11.86 0.24
N ILE A 70 -1.57 10.62 0.19
CA ILE A 70 -1.70 9.78 -1.00
C ILE A 70 -3.18 9.50 -1.28
N LYS A 71 -3.98 9.18 -0.26
CA LYS A 71 -5.43 8.97 -0.42
C LYS A 71 -6.12 10.16 -1.07
N LYS A 72 -5.70 11.38 -0.71
CA LYS A 72 -6.21 12.64 -1.25
C LYS A 72 -5.63 13.01 -2.62
N ASN A 73 -4.73 12.19 -3.19
CA ASN A 73 -4.17 12.45 -4.50
C ASN A 73 -5.29 12.58 -5.56
N PRO A 74 -5.24 13.59 -6.45
CA PRO A 74 -6.27 13.81 -7.47
C PRO A 74 -6.58 12.57 -8.32
N ILE A 75 -5.58 11.73 -8.62
CA ILE A 75 -5.77 10.49 -9.39
C ILE A 75 -6.67 9.51 -8.64
N ILE A 76 -6.46 9.32 -7.33
CA ILE A 76 -7.28 8.41 -6.50
C ILE A 76 -8.70 8.98 -6.28
N GLN A 77 -8.81 10.31 -6.22
CA GLN A 77 -10.09 11.01 -6.03
C GLN A 77 -10.88 11.16 -7.33
N SER A 78 -10.28 10.87 -8.48
CA SER A 78 -10.94 11.05 -9.77
C SER A 78 -11.97 9.95 -10.03
N ASN A 79 -13.09 10.34 -10.63
CA ASN A 79 -14.14 9.40 -11.04
C ASN A 79 -13.76 8.60 -12.31
N ASP A 80 -12.74 9.05 -13.04
CA ASP A 80 -12.26 8.42 -14.29
C ASP A 80 -11.04 7.52 -14.08
N ALA A 81 -10.65 7.29 -12.83
CA ALA A 81 -9.52 6.46 -12.48
C ALA A 81 -9.97 5.05 -12.13
N ASN A 82 -9.37 4.07 -12.81
CA ASN A 82 -9.60 2.65 -12.55
C ASN A 82 -8.49 2.09 -11.67
N LEU A 83 -8.88 1.30 -10.67
CA LEU A 83 -7.98 0.54 -9.80
C LEU A 83 -7.84 -0.89 -10.34
N THR A 84 -6.61 -1.34 -10.56
CA THR A 84 -6.31 -2.71 -10.98
C THR A 84 -5.20 -3.32 -10.14
N ILE A 85 -5.42 -4.52 -9.59
CA ILE A 85 -4.36 -5.31 -8.96
C ILE A 85 -3.71 -6.17 -10.05
N THR A 86 -2.39 -6.04 -10.25
CA THR A 86 -1.66 -6.70 -11.35
C THR A 86 -0.85 -7.90 -10.92
N HIS A 87 -0.28 -7.85 -9.71
CA HIS A 87 0.55 -8.92 -9.17
C HIS A 87 0.25 -9.11 -7.68
N HIS A 88 0.49 -10.32 -7.19
CA HIS A 88 0.43 -10.68 -5.76
C HIS A 88 1.78 -11.23 -5.24
N SER A 89 2.70 -11.56 -6.14
CA SER A 89 4.03 -12.09 -5.85
C SER A 89 5.04 -11.42 -6.78
N PRO A 90 6.23 -11.02 -6.28
CA PRO A 90 6.73 -11.17 -4.90
C PRO A 90 6.05 -10.25 -3.88
N CYS A 91 5.35 -9.21 -4.35
CA CYS A 91 4.56 -8.28 -3.55
C CYS A 91 3.21 -8.00 -4.23
N ILE A 92 2.26 -7.40 -3.50
CA ILE A 92 1.02 -6.92 -4.11
C ILE A 92 1.31 -5.67 -4.90
N VAL A 93 0.81 -5.61 -6.12
CA VAL A 93 1.02 -4.50 -7.03
C VAL A 93 -0.31 -4.00 -7.54
N VAL A 94 -0.50 -2.68 -7.44
CA VAL A 94 -1.78 -2.03 -7.65
C VAL A 94 -1.56 -0.80 -8.52
N VAL A 95 -2.39 -0.62 -9.52
CA VAL A 95 -2.33 0.49 -10.46
C VAL A 95 -3.63 1.28 -10.38
N TRP A 96 -3.52 2.58 -10.13
CA TRP A 96 -4.57 3.54 -10.47
C TRP A 96 -4.22 4.17 -11.81
N GLN A 97 -5.15 4.17 -12.75
CA GLN A 97 -4.94 4.79 -14.06
C GLN A 97 -6.14 5.63 -14.47
N THR A 98 -5.90 6.89 -14.79
CA THR A 98 -6.89 7.79 -15.38
C THR A 98 -7.12 7.43 -16.84
N GLU A 99 -8.38 7.43 -17.29
CA GLU A 99 -8.71 7.22 -18.71
C GLU A 99 -8.39 8.46 -19.56
N SER A 100 -8.59 9.66 -18.99
CA SER A 100 -8.54 10.94 -19.70
C SER A 100 -7.12 11.52 -19.81
N ASP A 101 -6.45 11.68 -18.67
CA ASP A 101 -5.19 12.43 -18.54
C ASP A 101 -3.93 11.58 -18.81
N ARG A 102 -4.10 10.29 -19.13
CA ARG A 102 -3.00 9.34 -19.39
C ARG A 102 -1.91 9.45 -18.34
N GLN A 103 -2.28 9.30 -17.09
CA GLN A 103 -1.38 9.24 -15.95
C GLN A 103 -1.94 8.30 -14.89
N GLY A 104 -1.09 7.88 -13.96
CA GLY A 104 -1.51 6.95 -12.94
C GLY A 104 -0.54 6.81 -11.78
N LEU A 105 -0.93 6.01 -10.80
CA LEU A 105 -0.12 5.65 -9.65
C LEU A 105 0.14 4.14 -9.66
N ILE A 106 1.37 3.73 -9.41
CA ILE A 106 1.76 2.34 -9.17
C ILE A 106 2.12 2.20 -7.70
N GLY A 107 1.37 1.40 -6.95
CA GLY A 107 1.68 1.01 -5.58
C GLY A 107 2.23 -0.41 -5.52
N LEU A 108 3.39 -0.60 -4.90
CA LEU A 108 3.95 -1.91 -4.59
C LEU A 108 3.93 -2.08 -3.06
N PHE A 109 3.36 -3.17 -2.56
CA PHE A 109 3.16 -3.43 -1.14
C PHE A 109 3.71 -4.81 -0.77
N ASN A 110 4.82 -4.85 -0.05
CA ASN A 110 5.49 -6.09 0.33
C ASN A 110 4.79 -6.76 1.52
N VAL A 111 3.57 -7.25 1.31
CA VAL A 111 2.75 -7.89 2.36
C VAL A 111 3.20 -9.32 2.68
N SER A 112 3.95 -9.95 1.79
CA SER A 112 4.48 -11.31 1.98
C SER A 112 5.64 -11.28 2.97
N GLN A 113 6.52 -10.26 2.87
CA GLN A 113 7.81 -10.19 3.55
C GLN A 113 8.64 -11.47 3.38
N SER A 114 8.36 -12.23 2.31
CA SER A 114 9.03 -13.49 2.02
C SER A 114 10.36 -13.20 1.34
N ASN A 115 11.38 -13.97 1.71
CA ASN A 115 12.65 -13.99 1.00
C ASN A 115 12.50 -14.77 -0.31
N THR A 116 11.80 -14.19 -1.28
CA THR A 116 11.80 -14.68 -2.66
C THR A 116 13.11 -14.32 -3.33
N ASP A 117 13.57 -15.18 -4.25
CA ASP A 117 14.70 -14.86 -5.13
C ASP A 117 14.35 -13.74 -6.11
N GLN A 118 13.06 -13.61 -6.45
CA GLN A 118 12.56 -12.49 -7.24
C GLN A 118 12.61 -11.20 -6.42
N LYS A 119 13.50 -10.27 -6.80
CA LYS A 119 13.71 -8.96 -6.16
C LYS A 119 13.09 -7.79 -6.91
N TYR A 120 12.38 -8.05 -8.01
CA TYR A 120 11.78 -7.03 -8.86
C TYR A 120 10.40 -7.45 -9.38
N VAL A 121 9.56 -6.46 -9.68
CA VAL A 121 8.32 -6.58 -10.44
C VAL A 121 8.56 -6.02 -11.83
N GLN A 122 8.07 -6.71 -12.86
CA GLN A 122 8.17 -6.28 -14.25
C GLN A 122 6.87 -5.58 -14.68
N PHE A 123 7.00 -4.44 -15.35
CA PHE A 123 5.90 -3.76 -16.03
C PHE A 123 6.15 -3.65 -17.52
N ASP A 124 5.16 -4.00 -18.32
CA ASP A 124 5.21 -3.78 -19.76
C ASP A 124 4.97 -2.29 -20.05
N ASN A 125 5.86 -1.66 -20.79
CA ASN A 125 5.76 -0.26 -21.23
C ASN A 125 5.85 0.80 -20.12
N LEU A 126 6.52 0.48 -19.00
CA LEU A 126 6.99 1.51 -18.07
C LEU A 126 8.40 1.97 -18.49
N PRO A 127 8.60 3.22 -18.92
CA PRO A 127 9.92 3.69 -19.35
C PRO A 127 10.94 3.63 -18.20
N ASP A 128 12.17 3.21 -18.53
CA ASP A 128 13.28 3.28 -17.60
C ASP A 128 13.57 4.73 -17.19
N GLY A 129 13.88 4.95 -15.91
CA GLY A 129 14.05 6.29 -15.38
C GLY A 129 13.99 6.36 -13.86
N GLN A 130 13.96 7.59 -13.35
CA GLN A 130 13.85 7.89 -11.93
C GLN A 130 12.44 8.39 -11.64
N TYR A 131 11.73 7.69 -10.76
CA TYR A 131 10.37 8.01 -10.38
C TYR A 131 10.32 8.46 -8.94
N GLN A 132 9.58 9.52 -8.66
CA GLN A 132 9.40 10.00 -7.30
C GLN A 132 8.58 8.98 -6.51
N ASN A 133 9.09 8.58 -5.34
CA ASN A 133 8.32 7.79 -4.39
C ASN A 133 7.49 8.72 -3.50
N LEU A 134 6.17 8.64 -3.61
CA LEU A 134 5.24 9.43 -2.79
C LEU A 134 5.26 9.02 -1.30
N LEU A 135 5.86 7.86 -0.96
CA LEU A 135 6.07 7.37 0.40
C LEU A 135 7.50 7.64 0.93
N SER A 136 8.32 8.45 0.27
CA SER A 136 9.74 8.56 0.64
C SER A 136 10.05 9.32 1.92
N ASN A 137 9.19 10.25 2.32
CA ASN A 137 9.45 11.12 3.48
C ASN A 137 9.04 10.47 4.80
N LEU A 138 9.08 9.15 4.86
CA LEU A 138 8.64 8.36 6.01
C LEU A 138 9.76 8.25 7.04
N SER A 139 9.57 8.92 8.17
CA SER A 139 10.22 8.58 9.42
C SER A 139 9.26 7.76 10.26
N ILE A 140 9.51 6.45 10.34
CA ILE A 140 8.84 5.59 11.31
C ILE A 140 9.79 5.42 12.48
N LYS A 141 9.33 5.76 13.69
CA LYS A 141 10.16 5.65 14.89
C LYS A 141 10.68 4.21 15.04
N GLY A 142 11.99 4.06 15.12
CA GLY A 142 12.66 2.75 15.24
C GLY A 142 12.85 1.98 13.93
N MET A 143 12.68 2.62 12.77
CA MET A 143 13.03 2.05 11.46
C MET A 143 14.04 2.93 10.72
N PRO A 144 14.92 2.35 9.88
CA PRO A 144 15.66 3.13 8.90
C PRO A 144 14.69 3.91 8.00
N GLN A 145 15.12 5.06 7.45
CA GLN A 145 14.32 5.84 6.51
C GLN A 145 13.69 4.92 5.47
N CYS A 146 12.36 4.94 5.40
CA CYS A 146 11.62 3.76 4.98
C CYS A 146 11.72 3.46 3.50
N GLU A 147 12.27 4.35 2.67
CA GLU A 147 12.72 4.08 1.30
C GLU A 147 13.33 5.36 0.68
N SER A 148 14.12 5.22 -0.38
CA SER A 148 14.68 6.34 -1.14
C SER A 148 13.59 7.26 -1.73
N SER A 149 13.89 8.56 -1.84
CA SER A 149 13.02 9.56 -2.50
C SER A 149 12.76 9.31 -3.97
N MET A 150 13.66 8.59 -4.61
CA MET A 150 13.55 8.17 -5.99
C MET A 150 13.63 6.66 -6.06
N VAL A 151 12.83 6.07 -6.94
CA VAL A 151 12.91 4.67 -7.32
C VAL A 151 13.37 4.60 -8.76
N THR A 152 14.43 3.82 -8.98
CA THR A 152 14.94 3.53 -10.31
C THR A 152 14.08 2.44 -10.94
N VAL A 153 13.52 2.74 -12.11
CA VAL A 153 12.99 1.75 -13.04
C VAL A 153 14.05 1.48 -14.09
N SER A 154 14.39 0.21 -14.29
CA SER A 154 15.47 -0.21 -15.19
C SER A 154 15.13 -1.51 -15.91
N ASP A 155 15.98 -1.92 -16.86
CA ASP A 155 15.83 -3.16 -17.62
C ASP A 155 14.44 -3.28 -18.27
N ASN A 156 13.98 -2.19 -18.90
CA ASN A 156 12.70 -2.11 -19.58
C ASN A 156 11.51 -2.33 -18.62
N GLY A 157 11.45 -1.59 -17.52
CA GLY A 157 10.26 -1.57 -16.64
C GLY A 157 10.33 -2.40 -15.36
N LYS A 158 11.52 -2.85 -14.92
CA LYS A 158 11.69 -3.50 -13.61
C LYS A 158 11.71 -2.48 -12.49
N ILE A 159 10.87 -2.72 -11.49
CA ILE A 159 10.80 -1.95 -10.25
C ILE A 159 11.32 -2.86 -9.11
N PRO A 160 12.27 -2.41 -8.27
CA PRO A 160 12.70 -3.19 -7.12
C PRO A 160 11.56 -3.38 -6.12
N VAL A 161 11.49 -4.56 -5.52
CA VAL A 161 10.51 -4.83 -4.46
C VAL A 161 10.84 -3.98 -3.23
N PRO A 162 9.89 -3.17 -2.72
CA PRO A 162 10.14 -2.32 -1.56
C PRO A 162 10.31 -3.14 -0.28
N LEU A 163 10.96 -2.54 0.73
CA LEU A 163 11.02 -3.16 2.06
C LEU A 163 9.63 -3.17 2.69
N VAL A 164 8.88 -2.08 2.55
CA VAL A 164 7.51 -1.95 3.06
C VAL A 164 6.56 -1.69 1.90
N ALA A 165 6.66 -0.51 1.29
CA ALA A 165 5.79 -0.10 0.21
C ALA A 165 6.32 1.16 -0.49
N THR A 166 6.20 1.19 -1.82
CA THR A 166 6.49 2.38 -2.63
C THR A 166 5.28 2.76 -3.46
N VAL A 167 5.10 4.06 -3.73
CA VAL A 167 4.05 4.57 -4.63
C VAL A 167 4.69 5.51 -5.63
N LEU A 168 4.58 5.18 -6.92
CA LEU A 168 5.18 5.93 -8.02
C LEU A 168 4.09 6.62 -8.84
N HIS A 169 4.29 7.88 -9.19
CA HIS A 169 3.48 8.57 -10.19
C HIS A 169 4.12 8.41 -11.56
N TYR A 170 3.34 8.02 -12.57
CA TYR A 170 3.80 7.91 -13.95
C TYR A 170 2.90 8.69 -14.91
N PHE A 171 3.48 9.06 -16.05
CA PHE A 171 2.79 9.63 -17.20
C PHE A 171 2.75 8.59 -18.34
N GLY A 172 1.67 8.60 -19.10
CA GLY A 172 1.36 7.63 -20.15
C GLY A 172 0.24 6.64 -19.78
N PHE A 173 0.02 5.67 -20.66
CA PHE A 173 -0.94 4.59 -20.45
C PHE A 173 -0.14 3.30 -20.25
N LEU A 174 -0.33 2.61 -19.12
CA LEU A 174 0.11 1.22 -19.03
C LEU A 174 -0.91 0.41 -19.83
N LEU A 175 -0.43 -0.26 -20.88
CA LEU A 175 -1.28 -1.10 -21.73
C LEU A 175 -1.86 -2.22 -20.88
N GLN A 176 -3.16 -2.11 -20.59
CA GLN A 176 -3.98 -3.09 -19.84
C GLN A 176 -3.21 -3.77 -18.72
N PRO A 177 -3.11 -3.17 -17.51
CA PRO A 177 -2.67 -3.91 -16.34
C PRO A 177 -3.48 -5.21 -16.30
N LYS A 178 -2.85 -6.35 -16.62
CA LYS A 178 -3.57 -7.63 -16.64
C LYS A 178 -4.10 -7.83 -15.23
N MET A 179 -5.42 -7.94 -15.11
CA MET A 179 -6.04 -8.18 -13.81
C MET A 179 -5.45 -9.47 -13.26
N PHE A 180 -4.96 -9.42 -12.04
CA PHE A 180 -4.54 -10.63 -11.35
C PHE A 180 -5.77 -11.52 -11.19
N TYR A 181 -5.83 -12.61 -11.96
CA TYR A 181 -6.88 -13.61 -11.85
C TYR A 181 -6.63 -14.46 -10.59
N SER A 182 -7.61 -14.50 -9.71
CA SER A 182 -7.72 -15.47 -8.63
C SER A 182 -9.17 -15.92 -8.55
N GLU A 183 -9.38 -17.24 -8.46
CA GLU A 183 -10.70 -17.88 -8.37
C GLU A 183 -11.55 -17.35 -7.20
N LEU A 184 -10.94 -16.67 -6.21
CA LEU A 184 -11.63 -16.06 -5.08
C LEU A 184 -12.33 -14.72 -5.38
N PHE A 185 -12.01 -14.05 -6.50
CA PHE A 185 -12.62 -12.77 -6.90
C PHE A 185 -13.70 -12.91 -7.98
N ASP A 186 -13.98 -14.13 -8.44
CA ASP A 186 -15.09 -14.43 -9.36
C ASP A 186 -16.40 -14.48 -8.58
N PHE A 187 -17.03 -13.33 -8.38
CA PHE A 187 -18.47 -13.31 -8.14
C PHE A 187 -19.17 -13.45 -9.50
N ASP A 188 -19.31 -14.69 -9.96
CA ASP A 188 -20.33 -15.04 -10.94
C ASP A 188 -21.70 -14.76 -10.31
N TYR A 189 -22.18 -13.52 -10.41
CA TYR A 189 -23.56 -13.19 -10.11
C TYR A 189 -24.43 -13.77 -11.22
N LYS A 190 -24.70 -15.08 -11.14
CA LYS A 190 -25.80 -15.69 -11.88
C LYS A 190 -27.07 -15.20 -11.24
N GLY A 191 -27.63 -14.14 -11.83
CA GLY A 191 -28.95 -13.63 -11.47
C GLY A 191 -29.97 -14.77 -11.44
N MET A 192 -30.61 -14.94 -10.29
CA MET A 192 -31.88 -15.65 -10.13
C MET A 192 -33.03 -14.75 -10.54
#